data_AF-A0A1I3A6J7-F1
#
_entry.id   AF-A0A1I3A6J7-F1
#
_cell.length_a   1.000
_cell.length_b   1.000
_cell.length_c   1.000
_cell.angle_alpha   90.00
_cell.angle_beta   90.00
_cell.angle_gamma   90.00
#
_symmetry.space_group_name_H-M   'P 1'
#
loop_
_entity.id
_entity.type
_entity.pdbx_description
1 polymer ?
#
loop_
_entity_poly.entity_id
_entity_poly.type
_entity_poly.pdbx_seq_one_letter_code
_entity_poly.pdbx_strand_id
1 'polypeptide(L)'
;MIRSLWTAKTGLESQQMQMDVIANNLANVSTNGFKRSRAVFEDLLYQNMRQPGAQNTVQDNLPSGMQIGSGVRPVATERLHNQGGLENTENSRDLAINGKGFFQVLRPDGTTAYTRDGSFQVNQNGQMVTASGYPVEPAVFIPQNALSISIGQDGVVSVTQPGSSESNEVGQILLSTFTNPTGLESIGENLYLETNASGPRNDSVPGLNGAGRLYQGYVETSNVNVVEEMVSMIQTQRAYEINSKAVQTSDEMLARLTQL
;
A
#
# COMPACT_ATOMS: atom_id res chain seq x y z
N MET A 1 -17.68 24.53 24.89
CA MET A 1 -18.32 23.21 24.67
C MET A 1 -18.50 22.87 23.19
N ILE A 2 -18.99 23.78 22.33
CA ILE A 2 -19.03 23.50 20.87
C ILE A 2 -17.65 23.12 20.31
N ARG A 3 -16.59 23.83 20.73
CA ARG A 3 -15.22 23.52 20.31
C ARG A 3 -14.72 22.15 20.79
N SER A 4 -15.05 21.73 22.01
CA SER A 4 -14.66 20.40 22.51
C SER A 4 -15.39 19.28 21.76
N LEU A 5 -16.64 19.51 21.36
CA LEU A 5 -17.38 18.59 20.49
C LEU A 5 -16.75 18.50 19.08
N TRP A 6 -16.30 19.62 18.50
CA TRP A 6 -15.57 19.58 17.22
C TRP A 6 -14.24 18.84 17.32
N THR A 7 -13.46 19.09 18.36
CA THR A 7 -12.21 18.35 18.61
C THR A 7 -12.48 16.86 18.80
N ALA A 8 -13.49 16.49 19.59
CA ALA A 8 -13.89 15.10 19.77
C ALA A 8 -14.38 14.45 18.46
N LYS A 9 -15.16 15.17 17.64
CA LYS A 9 -15.60 14.74 16.31
C LYS A 9 -14.41 14.43 15.40
N THR A 10 -13.45 15.35 15.29
CA THR A 10 -12.25 15.12 14.46
C THR A 10 -11.42 13.93 14.94
N GLY A 11 -11.38 13.69 16.26
CA GLY A 11 -10.77 12.50 16.85
C GLY A 11 -11.52 11.22 16.47
N LEU A 12 -12.86 11.21 16.56
CA LEU A 12 -13.69 10.07 16.16
C LEU A 12 -13.57 9.74 14.68
N GLU A 13 -13.64 10.74 13.80
CA GLU A 13 -13.45 10.57 12.36
C GLU A 13 -12.06 10.00 12.02
N SER A 14 -11.02 10.46 12.73
CA SER A 14 -9.65 9.93 12.55
C SER A 14 -9.54 8.48 13.01
N GLN A 15 -10.16 8.10 14.13
CA GLN A 15 -10.19 6.71 14.59
C GLN A 15 -11.01 5.81 13.65
N GLN A 16 -12.10 6.32 13.08
CA GLN A 16 -12.89 5.60 12.08
C GLN A 16 -12.04 5.32 10.82
N MET A 17 -11.36 6.34 10.29
CA MET A 17 -10.46 6.16 9.15
C MET A 17 -9.33 5.17 9.45
N GLN A 18 -8.74 5.21 10.64
CA GLN A 18 -7.74 4.22 11.06
C GLN A 18 -8.33 2.81 11.07
N MET A 19 -9.55 2.64 11.58
CA MET A 19 -10.24 1.35 11.62
C MET A 19 -10.51 0.82 10.20
N ASP A 20 -10.95 1.68 9.28
CA ASP A 20 -11.20 1.32 7.89
C ASP A 20 -9.92 0.86 7.17
N VAL A 21 -8.79 1.55 7.42
CA VAL A 21 -7.49 1.17 6.86
C VAL A 21 -7.01 -0.18 7.42
N ILE A 22 -7.13 -0.40 8.73
CA ILE A 22 -6.76 -1.68 9.35
C ILE A 22 -7.66 -2.81 8.83
N ALA A 23 -8.96 -2.58 8.71
CA ALA A 23 -9.90 -3.54 8.17
C ALA A 23 -9.56 -3.91 6.72
N ASN A 24 -9.19 -2.93 5.90
CA ASN A 24 -8.74 -3.17 4.53
C ASN A 24 -7.43 -3.98 4.48
N ASN A 25 -6.46 -3.66 5.35
CA ASN A 25 -5.21 -4.44 5.45
C ASN A 25 -5.49 -5.90 5.81
N LEU A 26 -6.33 -6.12 6.83
CA LEU A 26 -6.69 -7.46 7.31
C LEU A 26 -7.42 -8.28 6.25
N ALA A 27 -8.32 -7.65 5.49
CA ALA A 27 -9.02 -8.31 4.39
C ALA A 27 -8.08 -8.75 3.26
N ASN A 28 -6.99 -8.00 3.03
CA ASN A 28 -6.02 -8.26 1.97
C ASN A 28 -4.76 -8.99 2.44
N VAL A 29 -4.83 -9.72 3.56
CA VAL A 29 -3.68 -10.51 4.05
C VAL A 29 -3.32 -11.65 3.09
N SER A 30 -4.31 -12.28 2.46
CA SER A 30 -4.09 -13.38 1.52
C SER A 30 -3.91 -12.93 0.08
N THR A 31 -3.96 -11.62 -0.17
CA THR A 31 -3.83 -11.06 -1.52
C THR A 31 -2.36 -11.01 -1.93
N ASN A 32 -2.03 -11.65 -3.05
CA ASN A 32 -0.67 -11.67 -3.59
C ASN A 32 -0.19 -10.25 -3.94
N GLY A 33 1.06 -9.93 -3.58
CA GLY A 33 1.68 -8.65 -3.88
C GLY A 33 1.07 -7.44 -3.17
N PHE A 34 0.12 -7.63 -2.24
CA PHE A 34 -0.52 -6.54 -1.51
C PHE A 34 0.47 -5.84 -0.55
N LYS A 35 0.34 -4.52 -0.47
CA LYS A 35 1.17 -3.65 0.38
C LYS A 35 0.29 -2.96 1.40
N ARG A 36 0.61 -3.17 2.68
CA ARG A 36 -0.12 -2.59 3.81
C ARG A 36 -0.19 -1.08 3.68
N SER A 37 -1.36 -0.53 3.96
CA SER A 37 -1.62 0.90 4.00
C SER A 37 -1.58 1.38 5.45
N ARG A 38 -1.11 2.60 5.68
CA ARG A 38 -1.09 3.26 6.99
C ARG A 38 -1.70 4.65 6.86
N ALA A 39 -2.64 4.98 7.75
CA ALA A 39 -3.12 6.35 7.85
C ALA A 39 -2.11 7.23 8.60
N VAL A 40 -1.86 8.42 8.06
CA VAL A 40 -1.03 9.46 8.67
C VAL A 40 -1.95 10.58 9.13
N PHE A 41 -1.78 11.00 10.39
CA PHE A 41 -2.56 12.07 11.00
C PHE A 41 -1.63 13.22 11.39
N GLU A 42 -2.12 14.43 11.26
CA GLU A 42 -1.44 15.65 11.72
C GLU A 42 -2.36 16.42 12.68
N ASP A 43 -1.76 17.18 13.58
CA ASP A 43 -2.47 18.10 14.44
C ASP A 43 -2.95 19.33 13.65
N LEU A 44 -4.08 19.90 14.10
CA LEU A 44 -4.61 21.13 13.52
C LEU A 44 -4.03 22.36 14.22
N LEU A 45 -3.99 23.48 13.48
CA LEU A 45 -3.49 24.78 13.93
C LEU A 45 -3.90 25.13 15.37
N TYR A 46 -2.91 25.55 16.16
CA TYR A 46 -3.10 26.02 17.52
C TYR A 46 -3.63 27.45 17.53
N GLN A 47 -4.64 27.71 18.36
CA GLN A 47 -5.03 29.08 18.69
C GLN A 47 -4.19 29.57 19.87
N ASN A 48 -3.35 30.56 19.61
CA ASN A 48 -2.59 31.27 20.64
C ASN A 48 -3.52 32.26 21.33
N MET A 49 -4.01 31.94 22.53
CA MET A 49 -4.78 32.90 23.34
C MET A 49 -3.87 33.80 24.18
N ARG A 50 -2.67 33.33 24.53
CA ARG A 50 -1.60 34.13 25.14
C ARG A 50 -0.25 33.67 24.61
N GLN A 51 0.54 34.57 24.04
CA GLN A 51 1.92 34.27 23.70
C GLN A 51 2.76 34.22 24.98
N PRO A 52 3.66 33.23 25.13
CA PRO A 52 4.67 33.23 26.19
C PRO A 52 5.48 34.54 26.11
N GLY A 53 5.66 35.24 27.23
CA GLY A 53 6.41 36.50 27.26
C GLY A 53 5.63 37.79 26.99
N ALA A 54 4.29 37.74 26.90
CA ALA A 54 3.48 38.98 26.86
C ALA A 54 3.52 39.72 28.21
N GLN A 55 3.78 41.04 28.18
CA GLN A 55 3.79 41.91 29.37
C GLN A 55 2.35 42.18 29.84
N ASN A 56 2.00 41.78 31.07
CA ASN A 56 0.69 42.12 31.63
C ASN A 56 0.73 43.42 32.47
N THR A 57 1.85 43.77 33.11
CA THR A 57 2.09 45.06 33.81
C THR A 57 3.61 45.25 33.98
N VAL A 58 4.07 46.50 34.15
CA VAL A 58 5.47 47.02 34.08
C VAL A 58 6.59 46.21 34.77
N GLN A 59 6.32 45.20 35.60
CA GLN A 59 7.36 44.42 36.30
C GLN A 59 7.25 42.89 36.20
N ASP A 60 6.18 42.29 35.64
CA ASP A 60 6.03 40.82 35.60
C ASP A 60 5.78 40.27 34.19
N ASN A 61 6.69 39.40 33.74
CA ASN A 61 6.58 38.63 32.50
C ASN A 61 5.77 37.35 32.75
N LEU A 62 4.86 37.00 31.85
CA LEU A 62 4.10 35.76 31.99
C LEU A 62 4.97 34.56 31.61
N PRO A 63 5.16 33.58 32.53
CA PRO A 63 6.05 32.45 32.29
C PRO A 63 5.45 31.38 31.35
N SER A 64 4.13 31.35 31.14
CA SER A 64 3.49 30.37 30.26
C SER A 64 2.56 31.01 29.24
N GLY A 65 2.71 30.58 27.97
CA GLY A 65 1.73 30.83 26.93
C GLY A 65 0.55 29.87 27.05
N MET A 66 -0.61 30.28 26.55
CA MET A 66 -1.81 29.47 26.49
C MET A 66 -2.13 29.19 25.02
N GLN A 67 -1.90 27.94 24.61
CA GLN A 67 -2.17 27.43 23.28
C GLN A 67 -3.22 26.33 23.37
N ILE A 68 -4.26 26.42 22.54
CA ILE A 68 -5.30 25.40 22.48
C ILE A 68 -5.27 24.76 21.09
N GLY A 69 -4.99 23.46 21.04
CA GLY A 69 -5.01 22.66 19.81
C GLY A 69 -6.43 22.53 19.26
N SER A 70 -6.55 22.47 17.93
CA SER A 70 -7.87 22.47 17.26
C SER A 70 -8.35 21.07 16.85
N GLY A 71 -7.59 20.02 17.16
CA GLY A 71 -7.92 18.63 16.85
C GLY A 71 -6.89 17.97 15.96
N VAL A 72 -7.30 16.90 15.26
CA VAL A 72 -6.47 16.09 14.38
C VAL A 72 -7.13 15.91 13.02
N ARG A 73 -6.37 15.69 11.95
CA ARG A 73 -6.92 15.40 10.63
C ARG A 73 -6.12 14.30 9.93
N PRO A 74 -6.78 13.35 9.24
CA PRO A 74 -6.09 12.43 8.34
C PRO A 74 -5.52 13.20 7.13
N VAL A 75 -4.24 12.99 6.84
CA VAL A 75 -3.53 13.69 5.76
C VAL A 75 -3.37 12.82 4.54
N ALA A 76 -2.98 11.56 4.75
CA ALA A 76 -2.78 10.60 3.67
C ALA A 76 -2.92 9.16 4.19
N THR A 77 -3.19 8.24 3.25
CA THR A 77 -2.99 6.81 3.44
C THR A 77 -1.77 6.38 2.61
N GLU A 78 -0.67 6.11 3.29
CA GLU A 78 0.58 5.73 2.64
C GLU A 78 0.68 4.21 2.53
N ARG A 79 1.09 3.70 1.36
CA ARG A 79 1.43 2.28 1.19
C ARG A 79 2.89 2.04 1.54
N LEU A 80 3.13 0.97 2.30
CA LEU A 80 4.47 0.57 2.68
C LEU A 80 4.95 -0.54 1.76
N HIS A 81 5.84 -0.19 0.82
CA HIS A 81 6.37 -1.09 -0.22
C HIS A 81 7.49 -2.01 0.28
N ASN A 82 7.35 -2.55 1.49
CA ASN A 82 8.25 -3.58 1.99
C ASN A 82 7.92 -4.93 1.34
N GLN A 83 8.95 -5.74 1.12
CA GLN A 83 8.81 -7.11 0.61
C GLN A 83 7.96 -7.94 1.58
N GLY A 84 7.00 -8.70 1.05
CA GLY A 84 6.23 -9.68 1.82
C GLY A 84 6.95 -11.02 1.97
N GLY A 85 6.24 -12.03 2.47
CA GLY A 85 6.73 -13.41 2.42
C GLY A 85 6.77 -13.93 0.98
N LEU A 86 7.54 -14.99 0.77
CA LEU A 86 7.54 -15.74 -0.49
C LEU A 86 6.92 -17.10 -0.19
N GLU A 87 5.82 -17.41 -0.87
CA GLU A 87 5.13 -18.70 -0.74
C GLU A 87 5.40 -19.53 -1.99
N ASN A 88 5.77 -20.80 -1.79
CA ASN A 88 6.03 -21.73 -2.89
C ASN A 88 4.68 -22.32 -3.35
N THR A 89 4.30 -22.06 -4.60
CA THR A 89 3.08 -22.59 -5.21
C THR A 89 3.36 -23.79 -6.12
N GLU A 90 4.64 -24.13 -6.36
CA GLU A 90 5.10 -25.19 -7.27
C GLU A 90 4.67 -25.02 -8.74
N ASN A 91 4.01 -23.91 -9.07
CA ASN A 91 3.50 -23.65 -10.41
C ASN A 91 4.55 -22.89 -11.24
N SER A 92 4.94 -23.48 -12.37
CA SER A 92 5.93 -22.91 -13.30
C SER A 92 5.61 -21.50 -13.83
N ARG A 93 4.36 -21.05 -13.73
CA ARG A 93 3.91 -19.73 -14.22
C ARG A 93 3.84 -18.67 -13.14
N ASP A 94 3.98 -19.07 -11.89
CA ASP A 94 3.99 -18.14 -10.77
C ASP A 94 5.41 -17.61 -10.59
N LEU A 95 5.53 -16.28 -10.51
CA LEU A 95 6.79 -15.58 -10.43
C LEU A 95 6.80 -14.60 -9.28
N ALA A 96 7.73 -14.77 -8.35
CA ALA A 96 7.94 -13.78 -7.31
C ALA A 96 9.21 -12.97 -7.58
N ILE A 97 9.15 -11.66 -7.28
CA ILE A 97 10.31 -10.78 -7.31
C ILE A 97 10.90 -10.76 -5.90
N ASN A 98 12.14 -11.20 -5.74
CA ASN A 98 12.90 -11.03 -4.51
C ASN A 98 13.77 -9.77 -4.62
N GLY A 99 13.34 -8.68 -3.97
CA GLY A 99 14.00 -7.38 -4.03
C GLY A 99 13.06 -6.30 -4.54
N LYS A 100 13.60 -5.21 -5.11
CA LYS A 100 12.79 -4.10 -5.63
C LYS A 100 12.40 -4.34 -7.09
N GLY A 101 11.30 -3.74 -7.55
CA GLY A 101 10.83 -3.90 -8.92
C GLY A 101 9.36 -4.29 -8.99
N PHE A 102 8.75 -4.06 -10.15
CA PHE A 102 7.37 -4.38 -10.46
C PHE A 102 7.33 -5.04 -11.84
N PHE A 103 6.40 -5.97 -12.02
CA PHE A 103 6.03 -6.48 -13.32
C PHE A 103 5.26 -5.42 -14.10
N GLN A 104 5.51 -5.34 -15.39
CA GLN A 104 4.80 -4.45 -16.30
C GLN A 104 3.69 -5.24 -17.00
N VAL A 105 2.50 -4.67 -17.04
CA VAL A 105 1.35 -5.25 -17.74
C VAL A 105 0.69 -4.20 -18.59
N LEU A 106 0.30 -4.56 -19.79
CA LEU A 106 -0.36 -3.65 -20.71
C LEU A 106 -1.88 -3.76 -20.53
N ARG A 107 -2.51 -2.64 -20.19
CA ARG A 107 -3.98 -2.58 -20.14
C ARG A 107 -4.58 -2.57 -21.55
N PRO A 108 -5.89 -2.90 -21.69
CA PRO A 108 -6.59 -2.83 -22.97
C PRO A 108 -6.58 -1.43 -23.59
N ASP A 109 -6.47 -0.40 -22.74
CA ASP A 109 -6.39 1.01 -23.15
C ASP A 109 -5.01 1.41 -23.69
N GLY A 110 -4.02 0.50 -23.70
CA GLY A 110 -2.66 0.74 -24.15
C GLY A 110 -1.74 1.40 -23.11
N THR A 111 -2.22 1.66 -21.89
CA THR A 111 -1.40 2.18 -20.78
C THR A 111 -0.68 1.03 -20.08
N THR A 112 0.62 1.19 -19.81
CA THR A 112 1.37 0.27 -18.94
C THR A 112 0.95 0.46 -17.47
N ALA A 113 0.57 -0.62 -16.82
CA ALA A 113 0.35 -0.69 -15.38
C ALA A 113 1.42 -1.59 -14.75
N TYR A 114 1.61 -1.43 -13.45
CA TYR A 114 2.66 -2.11 -12.70
C TYR A 114 2.03 -3.00 -11.63
N THR A 115 2.58 -4.19 -11.41
CA THR A 115 2.07 -5.10 -10.38
C THR A 115 3.19 -5.84 -9.67
N ARG A 116 2.89 -6.27 -8.45
CA ARG A 116 3.71 -7.19 -7.66
C ARG A 116 3.12 -8.60 -7.62
N ASP A 117 1.93 -8.77 -8.20
CA ASP A 117 1.31 -10.06 -8.33
C ASP A 117 2.03 -10.87 -9.41
N GLY A 118 2.43 -12.06 -9.02
CA GLY A 118 3.18 -13.02 -9.81
C GLY A 118 2.35 -14.11 -10.46
N SER A 119 1.03 -14.08 -10.28
CA SER A 119 0.13 -15.12 -10.77
C SER A 119 -0.20 -14.93 -12.26
N PHE A 120 0.62 -15.52 -13.11
CA PHE A 120 0.43 -15.45 -14.57
C PHE A 120 -0.24 -16.71 -15.13
N GLN A 121 -1.04 -16.49 -16.17
CA GLN A 121 -1.71 -17.52 -16.95
C GLN A 121 -1.40 -17.32 -18.44
N VAL A 122 -1.79 -18.29 -19.27
CA VAL A 122 -1.58 -18.23 -20.71
C VAL A 122 -2.93 -18.10 -21.40
N ASN A 123 -3.10 -17.11 -22.27
CA ASN A 123 -4.34 -16.92 -23.03
C ASN A 123 -4.40 -17.84 -24.27
N GLN A 124 -5.52 -17.80 -25.01
CA GLN A 124 -5.71 -18.62 -26.22
C GLN A 124 -4.64 -18.40 -27.30
N ASN A 125 -4.05 -17.19 -27.35
CA ASN A 125 -2.99 -16.82 -28.30
C ASN A 125 -1.59 -17.24 -27.83
N GLY A 126 -1.48 -17.92 -26.68
CA GLY A 126 -0.20 -18.31 -26.10
C GLY A 126 0.53 -17.18 -25.37
N GLN A 127 -0.08 -16.01 -25.16
CA GLN A 127 0.56 -14.91 -24.44
C GLN A 127 0.44 -15.10 -22.93
N MET A 128 1.49 -14.73 -22.20
CA MET A 128 1.41 -14.60 -20.75
C MET A 128 0.56 -13.39 -20.36
N VAL A 129 -0.49 -13.64 -19.59
CA VAL A 129 -1.43 -12.66 -19.08
C VAL A 129 -1.56 -12.80 -17.57
N THR A 130 -1.95 -11.73 -16.88
CA THR A 130 -2.36 -11.80 -15.46
C THR A 130 -3.68 -12.54 -15.30
N ALA A 131 -4.09 -12.79 -14.05
CA ALA A 131 -5.42 -13.33 -13.73
C ALA A 131 -6.60 -12.50 -14.34
N SER A 132 -6.41 -11.18 -14.51
CA SER A 132 -7.39 -10.29 -15.16
C SER A 132 -7.33 -10.31 -16.70
N GLY A 133 -6.40 -11.06 -17.30
CA GLY A 133 -6.24 -11.15 -18.75
C GLY A 133 -5.36 -10.04 -19.36
N TYR A 134 -4.64 -9.26 -18.56
CA TYR A 134 -3.72 -8.24 -19.07
C TYR A 134 -2.39 -8.86 -19.49
N PRO A 135 -1.92 -8.67 -20.74
CA PRO A 135 -0.64 -9.21 -21.18
C PRO A 135 0.53 -8.54 -20.46
N VAL A 136 1.56 -9.32 -20.18
CA VAL A 136 2.84 -8.82 -19.62
C VAL A 136 3.59 -8.02 -20.69
N GLU A 137 4.32 -6.98 -20.28
CA GLU A 137 5.17 -6.17 -21.15
C GLU A 137 6.66 -6.40 -20.80
N PRO A 138 7.54 -6.74 -21.76
CA PRO A 138 7.25 -7.07 -23.16
C PRO A 138 6.46 -8.38 -23.30
N ALA A 139 5.65 -8.48 -24.36
CA ALA A 139 4.77 -9.62 -24.57
C ALA A 139 5.57 -10.92 -24.76
N VAL A 140 5.38 -11.88 -23.87
CA VAL A 140 6.00 -13.20 -23.94
C VAL A 140 4.99 -14.20 -24.52
N PHE A 141 5.37 -14.86 -25.61
CA PHE A 141 4.56 -15.88 -26.28
C PHE A 141 5.09 -17.28 -25.97
N ILE A 142 4.28 -18.07 -25.28
CA ILE A 142 4.54 -19.46 -24.97
C ILE A 142 3.84 -20.32 -26.02
N PRO A 143 4.59 -21.10 -26.84
CA PRO A 143 3.99 -21.99 -27.83
C PRO A 143 3.20 -23.11 -27.15
N GLN A 144 2.07 -23.51 -27.73
CA GLN A 144 1.20 -24.57 -27.17
C GLN A 144 1.89 -25.94 -27.08
N ASN A 145 2.95 -26.15 -27.87
CA ASN A 145 3.75 -27.38 -27.84
C ASN A 145 4.81 -27.38 -26.72
N ALA A 146 4.88 -26.40 -25.82
CA ALA A 146 5.86 -26.41 -24.74
C ALA A 146 5.57 -27.51 -23.71
N LEU A 147 6.56 -28.36 -23.41
CA LEU A 147 6.49 -29.40 -22.38
C LEU A 147 6.72 -28.82 -20.98
N SER A 148 7.69 -27.93 -20.85
CA SER A 148 8.04 -27.24 -19.61
C SER A 148 8.45 -25.80 -19.90
N ILE A 149 8.12 -24.93 -18.96
CA ILE A 149 8.50 -23.51 -18.96
C ILE A 149 9.52 -23.34 -17.84
N SER A 150 10.69 -22.78 -18.17
CA SER A 150 11.75 -22.47 -17.21
C SER A 150 12.07 -20.99 -17.31
N ILE A 151 11.99 -20.29 -16.19
CA ILE A 151 12.19 -18.84 -16.14
C ILE A 151 13.44 -18.58 -15.32
N GLY A 152 14.46 -18.01 -15.96
CA GLY A 152 15.73 -17.66 -15.33
C GLY A 152 15.57 -16.55 -14.29
N GLN A 153 16.53 -16.45 -13.37
CA GLN A 153 16.56 -15.38 -12.35
C GLN A 153 16.74 -13.99 -12.97
N ASP A 154 17.24 -13.94 -14.20
CA ASP A 154 17.43 -12.79 -15.09
C ASP A 154 16.18 -12.49 -15.94
N GLY A 155 15.08 -13.22 -15.73
CA GLY A 155 13.81 -13.05 -16.42
C GLY A 155 13.74 -13.63 -17.82
N VAL A 156 14.76 -14.36 -18.26
CA VAL A 156 14.73 -15.07 -19.53
C VAL A 156 13.74 -16.23 -19.43
N VAL A 157 12.68 -16.19 -20.24
CA VAL A 157 11.68 -17.24 -20.34
C VAL A 157 12.13 -18.20 -21.43
N SER A 158 12.37 -19.44 -21.02
CA SER A 158 12.79 -20.53 -21.90
C SER A 158 11.78 -21.65 -21.88
N VAL A 159 11.57 -22.30 -23.02
CA VAL A 159 10.64 -23.42 -23.15
C VAL A 159 11.33 -24.62 -23.78
N THR A 160 11.02 -25.81 -23.29
CA THR A 160 11.44 -27.08 -23.91
C THR A 160 10.32 -27.61 -24.79
N GLN A 161 10.62 -27.93 -26.05
CA GLN A 161 9.65 -28.44 -27.02
C GLN A 161 9.86 -29.94 -27.28
N PRO A 162 8.80 -30.70 -27.61
CA PRO A 162 8.90 -32.11 -27.98
C PRO A 162 9.85 -32.29 -29.16
N GLY A 163 10.92 -33.08 -28.96
CA GLY A 163 11.90 -33.38 -30.00
C GLY A 163 13.20 -32.56 -29.95
N SER A 164 13.33 -31.57 -29.06
CA SER A 164 14.60 -30.91 -28.76
C SER A 164 14.86 -30.90 -27.25
N SER A 165 16.04 -31.35 -26.83
CA SER A 165 16.50 -31.25 -25.44
C SER A 165 17.03 -29.85 -25.09
N GLU A 166 17.20 -28.97 -26.08
CA GLU A 166 17.64 -27.60 -25.85
C GLU A 166 16.46 -26.69 -25.50
N SER A 167 16.70 -25.79 -24.53
CA SER A 167 15.72 -24.80 -24.10
C SER A 167 15.77 -23.61 -25.05
N ASN A 168 14.66 -23.33 -25.73
CA ASN A 168 14.54 -22.18 -26.62
C ASN A 168 14.06 -20.96 -25.83
N GLU A 169 14.75 -19.83 -25.95
CA GLU A 169 14.33 -18.56 -25.37
C GLU A 169 13.14 -17.97 -26.15
N VAL A 170 12.04 -17.67 -25.46
CA VAL A 170 10.81 -17.13 -26.05
C VAL A 170 10.57 -15.66 -25.70
N GLY A 171 11.33 -15.11 -24.74
CA GLY A 171 11.27 -13.72 -24.36
C GLY A 171 11.92 -13.46 -23.02
N GLN A 172 11.99 -12.19 -22.63
CA GLN A 172 12.57 -11.77 -21.36
C GLN A 172 11.61 -10.84 -20.63
N ILE A 173 11.38 -11.09 -19.35
CA ILE A 173 10.59 -10.24 -18.48
C ILE A 173 11.49 -9.14 -17.92
N LEU A 174 11.06 -7.90 -18.07
CA LEU A 174 11.72 -6.74 -17.49
C LEU A 174 11.02 -6.32 -16.20
N LEU A 175 11.79 -5.73 -15.27
CA LEU A 175 11.24 -5.14 -14.05
C LEU A 175 11.37 -3.63 -14.12
N SER A 176 10.27 -2.94 -13.80
CA SER A 176 10.32 -1.49 -13.59
C SER A 176 10.59 -1.18 -12.14
N THR A 177 11.57 -0.30 -11.90
CA THR A 177 11.80 0.30 -10.59
C THR A 177 11.41 1.77 -10.61
N PHE A 178 11.00 2.29 -9.44
CA PHE A 178 10.64 3.69 -9.25
C PHE A 178 11.52 4.29 -8.17
N THR A 179 11.82 5.59 -8.30
CA THR A 179 12.55 6.32 -7.26
C THR A 179 11.70 6.44 -5.99
N ASN A 180 10.41 6.74 -6.16
CA ASN A 180 9.47 6.82 -5.06
C ASN A 180 8.24 5.91 -5.29
N PRO A 181 8.21 4.69 -4.75
CA PRO A 181 7.09 3.79 -4.97
C PRO A 181 5.79 4.25 -4.27
N THR A 182 5.86 5.08 -3.21
CA THR A 182 4.65 5.56 -2.52
C THR A 182 3.84 6.54 -3.37
N GLY A 183 4.47 7.14 -4.40
CA GLY A 183 3.80 8.01 -5.35
C GLY A 183 2.99 7.26 -6.42
N LEU A 184 3.05 5.93 -6.45
CA LEU A 184 2.27 5.13 -7.39
C LEU A 184 0.78 5.15 -7.02
N GLU A 185 -0.07 5.41 -8.00
CA GLU A 185 -1.52 5.38 -7.81
C GLU A 185 -2.05 3.96 -7.96
N SER A 186 -2.83 3.46 -7.00
CA SER A 186 -3.43 2.13 -7.11
C SER A 186 -4.82 2.23 -7.76
N ILE A 187 -5.01 1.49 -8.85
CA ILE A 187 -6.26 1.51 -9.64
C ILE A 187 -7.16 0.29 -9.38
N GLY A 188 -6.85 -0.51 -8.35
CA GLY A 188 -7.51 -1.79 -8.07
C GLY A 188 -6.75 -2.97 -8.69
N GLU A 189 -7.20 -4.19 -8.41
CA GLU A 189 -6.62 -5.45 -8.93
C GLU A 189 -5.10 -5.60 -8.69
N ASN A 190 -4.58 -5.02 -7.61
CA ASN A 190 -3.13 -4.92 -7.31
C ASN A 190 -2.29 -4.21 -8.38
N LEU A 191 -2.93 -3.46 -9.28
CA LEU A 191 -2.29 -2.65 -10.29
C LEU A 191 -1.96 -1.25 -9.77
N TYR A 192 -0.87 -0.73 -10.29
CA TYR A 192 -0.33 0.60 -10.01
C TYR A 192 -0.13 1.36 -11.33
N LEU A 193 -0.39 2.66 -11.31
CA LEU A 193 -0.04 3.59 -12.37
C LEU A 193 1.08 4.53 -11.91
N GLU A 194 1.90 4.93 -12.87
CA GLU A 194 2.90 5.97 -12.65
C GLU A 194 2.25 7.34 -12.49
N THR A 195 2.83 8.16 -11.63
CA THR A 195 2.41 9.55 -11.44
C THR A 195 3.63 10.46 -11.43
N ASN A 196 3.40 11.77 -11.44
CA ASN A 196 4.48 12.74 -11.26
C ASN A 196 5.24 12.56 -9.94
N ALA A 197 4.59 12.01 -8.90
CA ALA A 197 5.18 11.79 -7.58
C ALA A 197 6.00 10.49 -7.50
N SER A 198 5.77 9.51 -8.39
CA SER A 198 6.56 8.26 -8.42
C SER A 198 7.94 8.44 -9.05
N GLY A 199 8.06 9.45 -9.91
CA GLY A 199 9.18 9.61 -10.84
C GLY A 199 9.04 8.70 -12.06
N PRO A 200 9.93 8.84 -13.06
CA PRO A 200 9.90 8.02 -14.26
C PRO A 200 10.20 6.55 -13.95
N ARG A 201 9.60 5.65 -14.72
CA ARG A 201 9.94 4.22 -14.67
C ARG A 201 11.37 3.99 -15.14
N ASN A 202 12.11 3.14 -14.43
CA ASN A 202 13.41 2.65 -14.86
C ASN A 202 13.31 1.15 -15.10
N ASP A 203 13.33 0.77 -16.38
CA ASP A 203 13.19 -0.61 -16.81
C ASP A 203 14.58 -1.26 -16.85
N SER A 204 14.74 -2.34 -16.08
CA SER A 204 16.00 -3.07 -16.03
C SER A 204 15.76 -4.57 -15.99
N VAL A 205 16.78 -5.31 -16.43
CA VAL A 205 16.81 -6.76 -16.28
C VAL A 205 16.81 -7.13 -14.79
N PRO A 206 16.04 -8.14 -14.36
CA PRO A 206 16.11 -8.69 -13.01
C PRO A 206 17.56 -8.94 -12.54
N GLY A 207 17.89 -8.52 -11.32
CA GLY A 207 19.22 -8.68 -10.73
C GLY A 207 20.26 -7.60 -11.12
N LEU A 208 19.93 -6.68 -12.02
CA LEU A 208 20.77 -5.53 -12.41
C LEU A 208 20.17 -4.21 -11.91
N ASN A 209 21.00 -3.17 -11.76
CA ASN A 209 20.59 -1.81 -11.39
C ASN A 209 19.67 -1.69 -10.15
N GLY A 210 19.81 -2.61 -9.19
CA GLY A 210 19.02 -2.62 -7.96
C GLY A 210 17.62 -3.25 -8.11
N ALA A 211 17.29 -3.79 -9.28
CA ALA A 211 16.13 -4.66 -9.46
C ALA A 211 16.36 -6.02 -8.80
N GLY A 212 15.28 -6.57 -8.26
CA GLY A 212 15.24 -7.87 -7.62
C GLY A 212 15.45 -9.01 -8.61
N ARG A 213 15.65 -10.21 -8.08
CA ARG A 213 15.74 -11.44 -8.87
C ARG A 213 14.39 -12.11 -8.95
N LEU A 214 14.15 -12.84 -10.04
CA LEU A 214 12.94 -13.62 -10.19
C LEU A 214 13.11 -15.02 -9.60
N TYR A 215 12.07 -15.48 -8.91
CA TYR A 215 11.93 -16.84 -8.41
C TYR A 215 10.69 -17.45 -9.04
N GLN A 216 10.90 -18.50 -9.83
CA GLN A 216 9.84 -19.29 -10.43
C GLN A 216 9.22 -20.26 -9.43
N GLY A 217 7.91 -20.46 -9.49
CA GLY A 217 7.17 -21.32 -8.57
C GLY A 217 6.85 -20.65 -7.24
N TYR A 218 7.00 -19.32 -7.16
CA TYR A 218 6.74 -18.56 -5.95
C TYR A 218 5.77 -17.42 -6.24
N VAL A 219 4.97 -17.08 -5.24
CA VAL A 219 4.19 -15.84 -5.21
C VAL A 219 4.63 -15.00 -4.02
N GLU A 220 4.62 -13.68 -4.18
CA GLU A 220 4.84 -12.76 -3.07
C GLU A 220 3.53 -12.61 -2.29
N THR A 221 3.54 -12.90 -0.99
CA THR A 221 2.39 -12.71 -0.11
C THR A 221 2.30 -11.26 0.36
N SER A 222 1.15 -10.90 0.93
CA SER A 222 0.95 -9.61 1.56
C SER A 222 1.99 -9.36 2.66
N ASN A 223 2.45 -8.12 2.82
CA ASN A 223 3.32 -7.73 3.94
C ASN A 223 2.55 -7.34 5.20
N VAL A 224 1.27 -7.72 5.29
CA VAL A 224 0.39 -7.45 6.42
C VAL A 224 0.61 -8.50 7.52
N ASN A 225 0.94 -8.04 8.72
CA ASN A 225 0.98 -8.89 9.91
C ASN A 225 -0.38 -8.86 10.62
N VAL A 226 -1.14 -9.94 10.49
CA VAL A 226 -2.50 -10.09 11.07
C VAL A 226 -2.52 -9.79 12.57
N VAL A 227 -1.51 -10.25 13.31
CA VAL A 227 -1.48 -10.07 14.77
C VAL A 227 -1.30 -8.60 15.13
N GLU A 228 -0.39 -7.90 14.46
CA GLU A 228 -0.15 -6.47 14.66
C GLU A 228 -1.37 -5.62 14.26
N GLU A 229 -2.00 -5.95 13.12
CA GLU A 229 -3.21 -5.26 12.66
C GLU A 229 -4.40 -5.52 13.61
N MET A 230 -4.58 -6.74 14.14
CA MET A 230 -5.63 -7.03 15.13
C MET A 230 -5.40 -6.28 16.45
N VAL A 231 -4.16 -6.21 16.93
CA VAL A 231 -3.83 -5.41 18.13
C VAL A 231 -4.11 -3.93 17.87
N SER A 232 -3.73 -3.41 16.70
CA SER A 232 -4.00 -2.04 16.29
C SER A 232 -5.51 -1.77 16.15
N MET A 233 -6.29 -2.74 15.67
CA MET A 233 -7.74 -2.66 15.58
C MET A 233 -8.37 -2.53 16.97
N ILE A 234 -7.94 -3.36 17.93
CA ILE A 234 -8.43 -3.32 19.31
C ILE A 234 -8.06 -1.99 19.98
N GLN A 235 -6.85 -1.47 19.75
CA GLN A 235 -6.43 -0.16 20.26
C GLN A 235 -7.29 0.97 19.67
N THR A 236 -7.53 0.94 18.36
CA THR A 236 -8.36 1.92 17.64
C THR A 236 -9.82 1.87 18.12
N GLN A 237 -10.37 0.67 18.31
CA GLN A 237 -11.72 0.47 18.86
C GLN A 237 -11.83 1.05 20.28
N ARG A 238 -10.87 0.74 21.16
CA ARG A 238 -10.86 1.31 22.53
C ARG A 238 -10.73 2.83 22.50
N ALA A 239 -9.89 3.38 21.61
CA ALA A 239 -9.76 4.82 21.45
C ALA A 239 -11.08 5.47 20.97
N TYR A 240 -11.78 4.83 20.03
CA TYR A 240 -13.11 5.25 19.58
C TYR A 240 -14.13 5.23 20.71
N GLU A 241 -14.18 4.16 21.51
CA GLU A 241 -15.08 4.04 22.67
C GLU A 241 -14.81 5.12 23.73
N ILE A 242 -13.53 5.42 24.02
CA ILE A 242 -13.13 6.47 24.96
C ILE A 242 -13.57 7.85 24.45
N ASN A 243 -13.33 8.14 23.16
CA ASN A 243 -13.76 9.40 22.55
C ASN A 243 -15.29 9.53 22.55
N SER A 244 -16.03 8.45 22.30
CA SER A 244 -17.49 8.45 22.38
C SER A 244 -17.99 8.74 23.80
N LYS A 245 -17.35 8.16 24.84
CA LYS A 245 -17.67 8.48 26.23
C LYS A 245 -17.36 9.95 26.57
N ALA A 246 -16.29 10.52 26.02
CA ALA A 246 -15.98 11.94 26.22
C ALA A 246 -17.02 12.90 25.59
N VAL A 247 -17.64 12.49 24.47
CA VAL A 247 -18.78 13.21 23.89
C VAL A 247 -20.01 13.08 24.80
N GLN A 248 -20.34 11.87 25.26
CA GLN A 248 -21.46 11.64 26.17
C GLN A 248 -21.34 12.45 27.47
N THR A 249 -20.17 12.51 28.09
CA THR A 249 -19.97 13.33 29.30
C THR A 249 -20.10 14.82 29.01
N SER A 250 -19.69 15.29 27.83
CA SER A 250 -19.91 16.67 27.40
C SER A 250 -21.40 16.99 27.22
N ASP A 251 -22.17 16.04 26.67
CA ASP A 251 -23.62 16.17 26.50
C ASP A 251 -24.36 16.12 27.85
N GLU A 252 -23.94 15.26 28.78
CA GLU A 252 -24.48 15.24 30.15
C GLU A 252 -24.26 16.56 30.89
N MET A 253 -23.08 17.17 30.73
CA MET A 253 -22.77 18.49 31.29
C MET A 253 -23.66 19.59 30.66
N LEU A 254 -23.92 19.53 29.35
CA LEU A 254 -24.86 20.42 28.67
C LEU A 254 -26.28 20.25 29.21
N ALA A 255 -26.74 19.01 29.36
CA ALA A 255 -28.06 18.71 29.91
C ALA A 255 -28.24 19.26 31.33
N ARG A 256 -27.22 19.09 32.20
CA ARG A 256 -27.24 19.68 33.56
C ARG A 256 -27.28 21.21 33.54
N LEU A 257 -26.56 21.84 32.60
CA LEU A 257 -26.58 23.30 32.45
C LEU A 257 -27.93 23.82 31.96
N THR A 258 -28.66 23.06 31.13
CA THR A 258 -30.02 23.44 30.70
C THR A 258 -31.10 23.24 31.77
N GLN A 259 -30.79 22.50 32.84
CA GLN A 259 -31.70 22.25 33.97
C GLN A 259 -31.51 23.26 35.12
N LEU A 260 -30.49 24.13 35.04
CA LEU A 260 -30.27 25.27 35.92
C LEU A 260 -30.99 26.51 35.38
#